data_AF-A0A3D2SUT0-F1
#
_entry.id   AF-A0A3D2SUT0-F1
#
_cell.length_a   1.000
_cell.length_b   1.000
_cell.length_c   1.000
_cell.angle_alpha   90.00
_cell.angle_beta   90.00
_cell.angle_gamma   90.00
#
_symmetry.space_group_name_H-M   'P 1'
#
loop_
_entity.id
_entity.type
_entity.pdbx_description
1 polymer ?
#
loop_
_entity_poly.entity_id
_entity_poly.type
_entity_poly.pdbx_seq_one_letter_code
_entity_poly.pdbx_strand_id
1 'polypeptide(L)'
;MSNDSKKENKGPEDLISKLSGDLEPCEPLKHPLKRMAPWVIIASLYVALVAFFGIGVRPDIWDMLIHNHRFQLDIGLATMIYLSSGFVLGWVNLPDMRQQPWVVAIPVVFLVLFIGNILFRLFTENLANPNYDMICFPHSVYLTVIPLGYLIFLIRKGCPACHKKSALFATMAISAIGWIGLRFTSPIDHMVHIFFVQFLPFIALGILLGILSAKLFRW
;
A
#
# COMPACT_ATOMS: atom_id res chain seq x y z
N MET A 1 64.73 15.42 -20.95
CA MET A 1 63.69 14.44 -21.34
C MET A 1 62.63 14.49 -20.23
N SER A 2 61.77 15.49 -20.25
CA SER A 2 60.44 15.50 -20.90
C SER A 2 59.51 14.40 -20.39
N ASN A 3 58.63 14.74 -19.47
CA ASN A 3 57.20 14.79 -19.76
C ASN A 3 56.45 15.35 -18.55
N ASP A 4 56.27 16.67 -18.57
CA ASP A 4 55.19 17.30 -17.82
C ASP A 4 53.87 16.79 -18.39
N SER A 5 53.16 15.95 -17.63
CA SER A 5 51.80 15.54 -17.93
C SER A 5 50.90 16.78 -17.85
N LYS A 6 50.69 17.44 -19.00
CA LYS A 6 49.66 18.46 -19.20
C LYS A 6 48.33 17.88 -18.69
N LYS A 7 47.83 18.41 -17.57
CA LYS A 7 46.42 18.28 -17.20
C LYS A 7 45.62 18.95 -18.31
N GLU A 8 45.07 18.12 -19.19
CA GLU A 8 44.12 18.51 -20.20
C GLU A 8 42.92 19.18 -19.48
N ASN A 9 42.84 20.51 -19.55
CA ASN A 9 41.70 21.26 -19.07
C ASN A 9 40.52 20.91 -19.99
N LYS A 10 39.81 19.83 -19.66
CA LYS A 10 38.57 19.45 -20.32
C LYS A 10 37.60 20.61 -20.14
N GLY A 11 37.31 21.28 -21.27
CA GLY A 11 36.38 22.39 -21.29
C GLY A 11 34.98 21.93 -20.84
N PRO A 12 34.11 22.87 -20.46
CA PRO A 12 32.72 22.55 -20.13
C PRO A 12 32.02 21.73 -21.22
N GLU A 13 32.44 21.85 -22.48
CA GLU A 13 31.87 21.13 -23.62
C GLU A 13 32.17 19.62 -23.60
N ASP A 14 33.38 19.21 -23.24
CA ASP A 14 33.74 17.79 -23.07
C ASP A 14 32.96 17.16 -21.90
N LEU A 15 32.71 17.95 -20.85
CA LEU A 15 31.91 17.52 -19.72
C LEU A 15 30.44 17.38 -20.11
N ILE A 16 29.89 18.34 -20.86
CA ILE A 16 28.52 18.28 -21.39
C ILE A 16 28.36 17.08 -22.30
N SER A 17 29.25 16.88 -23.27
CA SER A 17 29.21 15.75 -24.20
C SER A 17 29.30 14.41 -23.47
N LYS A 18 30.13 14.30 -22.42
CA LYS A 18 30.22 13.09 -21.61
C LYS A 18 28.97 12.84 -20.73
N LEU A 19 28.27 13.89 -20.32
CA LEU A 19 27.03 13.80 -19.54
C LEU A 19 25.80 13.57 -20.42
N SER A 20 25.80 14.05 -21.66
CA SER A 20 24.67 13.98 -22.59
C SER A 20 24.76 12.86 -23.62
N GLY A 21 25.97 12.36 -23.91
CA GLY A 21 26.22 11.37 -24.97
C GLY A 21 25.60 9.99 -24.70
N ASP A 22 25.42 9.63 -23.42
CA ASP A 22 24.87 8.34 -22.99
C ASP A 22 23.38 8.44 -22.55
N LEU A 23 22.71 9.57 -22.81
CA LEU A 23 21.31 9.74 -22.43
C LEU A 23 20.39 9.07 -23.45
N GLU A 24 19.81 7.93 -23.07
CA GLU A 24 18.71 7.33 -23.83
C GLU A 24 17.44 8.21 -23.77
N PRO A 25 16.70 8.38 -24.87
CA PRO A 25 15.43 9.09 -24.86
C PRO A 25 14.44 8.45 -23.89
N CYS A 26 14.16 9.13 -22.78
CA CYS A 26 13.17 8.70 -21.80
C CYS A 26 11.79 9.27 -22.13
N GLU A 27 10.79 8.40 -22.27
CA GLU A 27 9.40 8.85 -22.35
C GLU A 27 8.96 9.48 -21.01
N PRO A 28 8.22 10.60 -21.03
CA PRO A 28 7.68 11.18 -19.82
C PRO A 28 6.72 10.22 -19.14
N LEU A 29 6.90 10.06 -17.84
CA LEU A 29 6.04 9.20 -17.02
C LEU A 29 4.59 9.70 -17.08
N LYS A 30 3.65 8.80 -17.40
CA LYS A 30 2.20 9.13 -17.44
C LYS A 30 1.73 9.69 -16.09
N HIS A 31 0.72 10.57 -16.14
CA HIS A 31 0.12 11.20 -14.95
C HIS A 31 -0.17 10.16 -13.84
N PRO A 32 0.16 10.44 -12.56
CA PRO A 32 0.12 9.47 -11.47
C PRO A 32 -1.25 8.79 -11.31
N LEU A 33 -2.35 9.54 -11.44
CA LEU A 33 -3.71 8.98 -11.41
C LEU A 33 -3.96 7.94 -12.51
N LYS A 34 -3.52 8.18 -13.74
CA LYS A 34 -3.74 7.25 -14.86
C LYS A 34 -2.96 5.96 -14.68
N ARG A 35 -1.85 6.00 -13.93
CA ARG A 35 -1.03 4.84 -13.61
C ARG A 35 -1.61 4.04 -12.44
N MET A 36 -2.07 4.69 -11.38
CA MET A 36 -2.58 4.00 -10.18
C MET A 36 -4.05 3.58 -10.30
N ALA A 37 -4.89 4.29 -11.06
CA ALA A 37 -6.31 3.95 -11.18
C ALA A 37 -6.58 2.53 -11.69
N PRO A 38 -5.88 2.02 -12.74
CA PRO A 38 -6.02 0.62 -13.14
C PRO A 38 -5.66 -0.36 -12.02
N TRP A 39 -4.64 -0.06 -11.21
CA TRP A 39 -4.28 -0.90 -10.07
C TRP A 39 -5.39 -0.94 -9.02
N VAL A 40 -5.94 0.21 -8.65
CA VAL A 40 -7.06 0.29 -7.69
C VAL A 40 -8.27 -0.50 -8.20
N ILE A 41 -8.61 -0.37 -9.48
CA ILE A 41 -9.74 -1.10 -10.07
C ILE A 41 -9.47 -2.61 -10.09
N ILE A 42 -8.30 -3.04 -10.55
CA ILE A 42 -7.93 -4.45 -10.65
C ILE A 42 -7.84 -5.09 -9.26
N ALA A 43 -7.25 -4.40 -8.27
CA ALA A 43 -7.15 -4.92 -6.91
C ALA A 43 -8.54 -5.04 -6.25
N SER A 44 -9.43 -4.06 -6.43
CA SER A 44 -10.81 -4.15 -5.95
C SER A 44 -11.59 -5.28 -6.62
N LEU A 45 -11.47 -5.43 -7.94
CA LEU A 45 -12.10 -6.52 -8.69
C LEU A 45 -11.56 -7.88 -8.24
N TYR A 46 -10.24 -8.00 -8.06
CA TYR A 46 -9.62 -9.24 -7.59
C TYR A 46 -10.14 -9.62 -6.21
N VAL A 47 -10.13 -8.69 -5.24
CA VAL A 47 -10.63 -8.97 -3.89
C VAL A 47 -12.12 -9.30 -3.90
N ALA A 48 -12.93 -8.61 -4.70
CA ALA A 48 -14.33 -8.96 -4.87
C ALA A 48 -14.48 -10.38 -5.43
N LEU A 49 -13.79 -10.72 -6.53
CA LEU A 49 -13.87 -12.05 -7.14
C LEU A 49 -13.44 -13.15 -6.19
N VAL A 50 -12.34 -12.97 -5.45
CA VAL A 50 -11.87 -13.94 -4.46
C VAL A 50 -12.86 -14.07 -3.30
N ALA A 51 -13.43 -12.97 -2.82
CA ALA A 51 -14.44 -13.00 -1.76
C ALA A 51 -15.72 -13.73 -2.22
N PHE A 52 -16.22 -13.44 -3.42
CA PHE A 52 -17.46 -14.02 -3.95
C PHE A 52 -17.31 -15.47 -4.42
N PHE A 53 -16.25 -15.80 -5.16
CA PHE A 53 -16.10 -17.10 -5.81
C PHE A 53 -15.11 -18.03 -5.12
N GLY A 54 -14.14 -17.50 -4.37
CA GLY A 54 -13.08 -18.29 -3.75
C GLY A 54 -13.40 -18.70 -2.32
N ILE A 55 -13.61 -17.70 -1.46
CA ILE A 55 -13.77 -17.89 -0.01
C ILE A 55 -15.24 -18.04 0.39
N GLY A 56 -16.10 -17.27 -0.26
CA GLY A 56 -17.49 -17.11 0.12
C GLY A 56 -17.69 -15.84 0.96
N VAL A 57 -18.75 -15.10 0.64
CA VAL A 57 -19.15 -13.91 1.39
C VAL A 57 -19.90 -14.35 2.64
N ARG A 58 -19.66 -13.63 3.74
CA ARG A 58 -20.36 -13.78 5.00
C ARG A 58 -21.90 -13.69 4.78
N PRO A 59 -22.71 -14.60 5.34
CA PRO A 59 -24.16 -14.64 5.10
C PRO A 59 -24.91 -13.42 5.69
N ASP A 60 -24.44 -12.85 6.79
CA ASP A 60 -24.99 -11.68 7.47
C ASP A 60 -24.46 -10.33 6.95
N ILE A 61 -23.83 -10.29 5.78
CA ILE A 61 -23.18 -9.07 5.25
C ILE A 61 -24.16 -7.89 5.11
N TRP A 62 -25.39 -8.14 4.67
CA TRP A 62 -26.39 -7.09 4.49
C TRP A 62 -26.86 -6.50 5.81
N ASP A 63 -27.05 -7.36 6.82
CA ASP A 63 -27.43 -6.94 8.16
C ASP A 63 -26.32 -6.09 8.80
N MET A 64 -25.07 -6.55 8.68
CA MET A 64 -23.90 -5.82 9.16
C MET A 64 -23.72 -4.47 8.45
N LEU A 65 -23.94 -4.41 7.13
CA LEU A 65 -23.77 -3.17 6.37
C LEU A 65 -24.86 -2.14 6.68
N ILE A 66 -26.07 -2.56 7.03
CA ILE A 66 -27.20 -1.66 7.28
C ILE A 66 -27.30 -1.25 8.74
N HIS A 67 -27.15 -2.20 9.67
CA HIS A 67 -27.48 -2.01 11.08
C HIS A 67 -26.26 -1.80 11.98
N ASN A 68 -25.07 -2.26 11.57
CA ASN A 68 -23.87 -2.19 12.40
C ASN A 68 -23.00 -0.96 12.06
N HIS A 69 -23.21 0.13 12.80
CA HIS A 69 -22.43 1.36 12.67
C HIS A 69 -20.91 1.15 12.82
N ARG A 70 -20.48 0.19 13.67
CA ARG A 70 -19.04 -0.09 13.86
C ARG A 70 -18.43 -0.69 12.62
N PHE A 71 -19.15 -1.63 12.00
CA PHE A 71 -18.76 -2.25 10.75
C PHE A 71 -18.68 -1.23 9.60
N GLN A 72 -19.66 -0.33 9.51
CA GLN A 72 -19.66 0.77 8.53
C GLN A 72 -18.45 1.70 8.71
N LEU A 73 -18.12 2.07 9.95
CA LEU A 73 -16.95 2.89 10.24
C LEU A 73 -15.64 2.21 9.87
N ASP A 74 -15.47 0.93 10.22
CA ASP A 74 -14.27 0.16 9.87
C ASP A 74 -14.05 0.10 8.36
N ILE A 75 -15.10 -0.25 7.60
CA ILE A 75 -15.02 -0.36 6.14
C ILE A 75 -14.84 1.01 5.50
N GLY A 76 -15.54 2.03 5.99
CA GLY A 76 -15.43 3.40 5.49
C GLY A 76 -14.00 3.92 5.63
N LEU A 77 -13.43 3.82 6.83
CA LEU A 77 -12.06 4.23 7.09
C LEU A 77 -11.05 3.40 6.30
N ALA A 78 -11.21 2.08 6.24
CA ALA A 78 -10.34 1.22 5.43
C ALA A 78 -10.40 1.58 3.94
N THR A 79 -11.59 1.87 3.41
CA THR A 79 -11.77 2.29 2.01
C THR A 79 -11.08 3.62 1.73
N MET A 80 -11.20 4.58 2.66
CA MET A 80 -10.51 5.87 2.54
C MET A 80 -8.98 5.70 2.58
N ILE A 81 -8.45 4.84 3.46
CA ILE A 81 -7.01 4.52 3.49
C ILE A 81 -6.60 3.89 2.16
N TYR A 82 -7.33 2.88 1.68
CA TYR A 82 -7.03 2.17 0.45
C TYR A 82 -6.94 3.11 -0.76
N LEU A 83 -8.00 3.91 -0.98
CA LEU A 83 -8.05 4.85 -2.10
C LEU A 83 -6.96 5.92 -1.97
N SER A 84 -6.88 6.59 -0.83
CA SER A 84 -5.91 7.68 -0.64
C SER A 84 -4.47 7.20 -0.75
N SER A 85 -4.09 6.09 -0.08
CA SER A 85 -2.73 5.54 -0.15
C SER A 85 -2.38 5.00 -1.54
N GLY A 86 -3.33 4.33 -2.21
CA GLY A 86 -3.16 3.88 -3.59
C GLY A 86 -2.88 5.03 -4.55
N PHE A 87 -3.62 6.15 -4.43
CA PHE A 87 -3.36 7.32 -5.25
C PHE A 87 -2.05 8.01 -4.87
N VAL A 88 -1.81 8.31 -3.59
CA VAL A 88 -0.60 8.98 -3.08
C VAL A 88 0.67 8.26 -3.51
N LEU A 89 0.65 6.92 -3.56
CA LEU A 89 1.76 6.12 -4.04
C LEU A 89 2.19 6.48 -5.48
N GLY A 90 1.25 6.87 -6.33
CA GLY A 90 1.53 7.40 -7.67
C GLY A 90 2.39 8.67 -7.62
N TRP A 91 2.06 9.62 -6.73
CA TRP A 91 2.82 10.86 -6.53
C TRP A 91 4.17 10.63 -5.85
N VAL A 92 4.24 9.71 -4.88
CA VAL A 92 5.48 9.39 -4.15
C VAL A 92 6.56 8.82 -5.06
N ASN A 93 6.15 8.21 -6.17
CA ASN A 93 7.07 7.70 -7.17
C ASN A 93 7.62 8.78 -8.11
N LEU A 94 7.12 10.02 -8.07
CA LEU A 94 7.67 11.13 -8.85
C LEU A 94 8.72 11.91 -8.02
N PRO A 95 9.83 12.36 -8.65
CA PRO A 95 10.86 13.15 -7.96
C PRO A 95 10.35 14.52 -7.47
N ASP A 96 9.27 15.04 -8.05
CA ASP A 96 8.70 16.37 -7.74
C ASP A 96 7.72 16.37 -6.54
N MET A 97 7.60 15.25 -5.82
CA MET A 97 6.71 15.14 -4.65
C MET A 97 6.95 16.22 -3.58
N ARG A 98 8.16 16.82 -3.52
CA ARG A 98 8.51 17.87 -2.55
C ARG A 98 7.55 19.07 -2.58
N GLN A 99 6.84 19.29 -3.68
CA GLN A 99 5.91 20.42 -3.83
C GLN A 99 4.53 20.21 -3.19
N GLN A 100 4.13 18.96 -2.87
CA GLN A 100 2.76 18.65 -2.42
C GLN A 100 2.70 17.78 -1.14
N PRO A 101 3.25 18.26 0.00
CA PRO A 101 3.27 17.49 1.24
C PRO A 101 1.86 17.20 1.80
N TRP A 102 0.87 18.04 1.49
CA TRP A 102 -0.51 17.88 1.96
C TRP A 102 -1.16 16.57 1.44
N VAL A 103 -0.79 16.13 0.24
CA VAL A 103 -1.31 14.89 -0.38
C VAL A 103 -0.95 13.67 0.47
N VAL A 104 0.26 13.67 1.05
CA VAL A 104 0.78 12.61 1.93
C VAL A 104 0.05 12.60 3.29
N ALA A 105 -0.44 13.75 3.76
CA ALA A 105 -1.13 13.83 5.04
C ALA A 105 -2.49 13.10 5.04
N ILE A 106 -3.20 13.09 3.91
CA ILE A 106 -4.53 12.49 3.77
C ILE A 106 -4.58 11.02 4.23
N PRO A 107 -3.80 10.09 3.64
CA PRO A 107 -3.82 8.68 4.07
C PRO A 107 -3.36 8.50 5.51
N VAL A 108 -2.45 9.34 6.01
CA VAL A 108 -1.95 9.28 7.38
C VAL A 108 -3.03 9.66 8.38
N VAL A 109 -3.82 10.70 8.10
CA VAL A 109 -4.95 11.09 8.94
C VAL A 109 -5.97 9.96 9.04
N PHE A 110 -6.34 9.33 7.92
CA PHE A 110 -7.26 8.20 7.95
C PHE A 110 -6.69 7.00 8.70
N LEU A 111 -5.39 6.73 8.58
CA LEU A 111 -4.72 5.69 9.35
C LEU A 111 -4.78 5.95 10.85
N VAL A 112 -4.52 7.19 11.28
CA VAL A 112 -4.61 7.59 12.69
C VAL A 112 -6.04 7.42 13.22
N LEU A 113 -7.04 7.85 12.46
CA LEU A 113 -8.46 7.65 12.81
C LEU A 113 -8.83 6.17 12.91
N PHE A 114 -8.34 5.34 11.98
CA PHE A 114 -8.56 3.90 12.00
C PHE A 114 -7.92 3.22 13.20
N ILE A 115 -6.66 3.53 13.50
CA ILE A 115 -5.96 3.02 14.69
C ILE A 115 -6.68 3.48 15.96
N GLY A 116 -7.10 4.75 16.03
CA GLY A 116 -7.86 5.28 17.15
C GLY A 116 -9.18 4.53 17.36
N ASN A 117 -9.90 4.21 16.29
CA ASN A 117 -11.11 3.40 16.34
C ASN A 117 -10.84 1.96 16.83
N ILE A 118 -9.77 1.31 16.34
CA ILE A 118 -9.35 -0.02 16.82
C ILE A 118 -9.00 0.02 18.30
N LEU A 119 -8.21 0.99 18.75
CA LEU A 119 -7.85 1.12 20.17
C LEU A 119 -9.09 1.38 21.03
N PHE A 120 -9.98 2.28 20.62
CA PHE A 120 -11.23 2.57 21.32
C PHE A 120 -12.08 1.31 21.50
N ARG A 121 -12.20 0.47 20.47
CA ARG A 121 -12.91 -0.81 20.55
C ARG A 121 -12.23 -1.80 21.49
N LEU A 122 -10.89 -1.84 21.49
CA LEU A 122 -10.14 -2.70 22.39
C LEU A 122 -10.38 -2.38 23.88
N PHE A 123 -10.61 -1.10 24.22
CA PHE A 123 -10.88 -0.66 25.59
C PHE A 123 -12.37 -0.74 25.98
N THR A 124 -13.29 -0.80 25.02
CA THR A 124 -14.74 -0.74 25.29
C THR A 124 -15.47 -2.07 25.10
N GLU A 125 -14.92 -3.00 24.31
CA GLU A 125 -15.52 -4.31 24.08
C GLU A 125 -15.04 -5.34 25.11
N ASN A 126 -15.95 -6.23 25.53
CA ASN A 126 -15.60 -7.33 26.42
C ASN A 126 -14.71 -8.35 25.69
N LEU A 127 -13.54 -8.62 26.26
CA LEU A 127 -12.52 -9.52 25.70
C LEU A 127 -12.76 -11.01 26.08
N ALA A 128 -13.91 -11.33 26.68
CA ALA A 128 -14.22 -12.67 27.17
C ALA A 128 -14.59 -13.63 26.01
N ASN A 129 -14.02 -14.84 26.03
CA ASN A 129 -14.12 -15.90 25.00
C ASN A 129 -13.54 -15.55 23.62
N PRO A 130 -12.20 -15.54 23.50
CA PRO A 130 -11.57 -15.38 22.20
C PRO A 130 -11.70 -16.66 21.38
N ASN A 131 -12.58 -16.63 20.38
CA ASN A 131 -12.56 -17.62 19.31
C ASN A 131 -11.40 -17.30 18.37
N TYR A 132 -10.31 -18.06 18.50
CA TYR A 132 -9.08 -17.90 17.72
C TYR A 132 -9.06 -18.70 16.42
N ASP A 133 -10.20 -18.83 15.73
CA ASP A 133 -10.20 -19.60 14.50
C ASP A 133 -9.22 -18.97 13.49
N MET A 134 -8.15 -19.70 13.18
CA MET A 134 -7.06 -19.24 12.32
C MET A 134 -7.38 -19.46 10.84
N ILE A 135 -8.56 -19.98 10.49
CA ILE A 135 -8.98 -20.19 9.10
C ILE A 135 -8.99 -18.90 8.28
N CYS A 136 -9.12 -17.74 8.94
CA CYS A 136 -9.08 -16.42 8.28
C CYS A 136 -7.65 -15.96 7.92
N PHE A 137 -6.62 -16.54 8.52
CA PHE A 137 -5.23 -16.20 8.22
C PHE A 137 -4.84 -16.52 6.76
N PRO A 138 -5.04 -17.74 6.23
CA PRO A 138 -4.72 -18.03 4.83
C PRO A 138 -5.52 -17.16 3.85
N HIS A 139 -6.77 -16.83 4.18
CA HIS A 139 -7.58 -15.89 3.37
C HIS A 139 -6.91 -14.52 3.22
N SER A 140 -6.27 -14.02 4.29
CA SER A 140 -5.53 -12.75 4.24
C SER A 140 -4.39 -12.79 3.21
N VAL A 141 -3.68 -13.93 3.14
CA VAL A 141 -2.57 -14.14 2.22
C VAL A 141 -3.09 -14.18 0.77
N TYR A 142 -4.14 -14.95 0.51
CA TYR A 142 -4.75 -15.03 -0.82
C TYR A 142 -5.26 -13.67 -1.33
N LEU A 143 -5.85 -12.88 -0.45
CA LEU A 143 -6.40 -11.57 -0.80
C LEU A 143 -5.32 -10.51 -1.07
N THR A 144 -4.13 -10.65 -0.49
CA THR A 144 -3.12 -9.58 -0.51
C THR A 144 -1.91 -9.84 -1.41
N VAL A 145 -1.49 -11.09 -1.59
CA VAL A 145 -0.24 -11.42 -2.32
C VAL A 145 -0.29 -11.00 -3.78
N ILE A 146 -1.38 -11.28 -4.50
CA ILE A 146 -1.50 -10.96 -5.94
C ILE A 146 -1.58 -9.43 -6.15
N PRO A 147 -2.46 -8.67 -5.47
CA PRO A 147 -2.48 -7.22 -5.59
C PRO A 147 -1.15 -6.56 -5.20
N LEU A 148 -0.45 -7.11 -4.20
CA LEU A 148 0.86 -6.63 -3.76
C LEU A 148 1.93 -6.86 -4.84
N GLY A 149 1.97 -8.05 -5.44
CA GLY A 149 2.90 -8.34 -6.54
C GLY A 149 2.72 -7.38 -7.72
N TYR A 150 1.48 -7.14 -8.13
CA TYR A 150 1.18 -6.19 -9.20
C TYR A 150 1.52 -4.74 -8.80
N LEU A 151 1.29 -4.36 -7.55
CA LEU A 151 1.66 -3.05 -7.02
C LEU A 151 3.17 -2.82 -7.05
N ILE A 152 3.96 -3.80 -6.58
CA ILE A 152 5.42 -3.74 -6.57
C ILE A 152 5.94 -3.62 -8.01
N PHE A 153 5.45 -4.44 -8.93
CA PHE A 153 5.80 -4.35 -10.35
C PHE A 153 5.56 -2.95 -10.91
N LEU A 154 4.37 -2.40 -10.62
CA LEU A 154 4.01 -1.07 -11.07
C LEU A 154 4.92 0.00 -10.47
N ILE A 155 5.22 -0.06 -9.17
CA ILE A 155 6.13 0.90 -8.49
C ILE A 155 7.52 0.86 -9.11
N ARG A 156 8.10 -0.33 -9.31
CA ARG A 156 9.45 -0.50 -9.87
C ARG A 156 9.60 0.14 -11.25
N LYS A 157 8.58 0.04 -12.10
CA LYS A 157 8.56 0.69 -13.42
C LYS A 157 8.68 2.22 -13.36
N GLY A 158 8.35 2.84 -12.22
CA GLY A 158 8.43 4.29 -12.04
C GLY A 158 9.72 4.80 -11.42
N CYS A 159 10.73 3.97 -11.18
CA CYS A 159 12.02 4.33 -10.58
C CYS A 159 11.87 5.26 -9.34
N PRO A 160 11.31 4.75 -8.23
CA PRO A 160 10.85 5.59 -7.13
C PRO A 160 12.01 6.34 -6.47
N ALA A 161 11.89 7.68 -6.41
CA ALA A 161 12.87 8.55 -5.75
C ALA A 161 12.98 8.31 -4.23
N CYS A 162 11.93 7.76 -3.60
CA CYS A 162 11.82 7.57 -2.15
C CYS A 162 11.30 6.17 -1.77
N HIS A 163 12.14 5.14 -1.91
CA HIS A 163 11.76 3.73 -1.67
C HIS A 163 11.07 3.46 -0.32
N LYS A 164 11.47 4.13 0.77
CA LYS A 164 10.84 3.96 2.11
C LYS A 164 9.40 4.46 2.15
N LYS A 165 9.13 5.63 1.53
CA LYS A 165 7.77 6.20 1.49
C LYS A 165 6.88 5.37 0.58
N SER A 166 7.40 4.90 -0.55
CA SER A 166 6.66 3.99 -1.44
C SER A 166 6.28 2.70 -0.71
N ALA A 167 7.19 2.10 0.07
CA ALA A 167 6.91 0.91 0.86
C ALA A 167 5.82 1.14 1.91
N LEU A 168 5.83 2.29 2.60
CA LEU A 168 4.82 2.66 3.58
C LEU A 168 3.43 2.73 2.95
N PHE A 169 3.26 3.51 1.88
CA PHE A 169 1.95 3.67 1.23
C PHE A 169 1.50 2.41 0.49
N ALA A 170 2.42 1.63 -0.06
CA ALA A 170 2.11 0.32 -0.63
C ALA A 170 1.55 -0.63 0.43
N THR A 171 2.17 -0.66 1.61
CA THR A 171 1.67 -1.44 2.74
C THR A 171 0.29 -0.95 3.16
N MET A 172 0.11 0.36 3.34
CA MET A 172 -1.19 0.92 3.75
C MET A 172 -2.30 0.54 2.77
N ALA A 173 -2.05 0.63 1.46
CA ALA A 173 -3.02 0.28 0.44
C ALA A 173 -3.37 -1.21 0.47
N ILE A 174 -2.36 -2.08 0.53
CA ILE A 174 -2.54 -3.54 0.51
C ILE A 174 -3.21 -4.04 1.80
N SER A 175 -2.80 -3.52 2.94
CA SER A 175 -3.40 -3.86 4.22
C SER A 175 -4.86 -3.40 4.29
N ALA A 176 -5.18 -2.22 3.76
CA ALA A 176 -6.55 -1.71 3.75
C ALA A 176 -7.48 -2.52 2.83
N ILE A 177 -7.05 -2.87 1.61
CA ILE A 177 -7.87 -3.72 0.73
C ILE A 177 -7.98 -5.16 1.24
N GLY A 178 -6.92 -5.68 1.85
CA GLY A 178 -6.92 -6.98 2.53
C GLY A 178 -7.88 -6.99 3.71
N TRP A 179 -7.89 -5.93 4.52
CA TRP A 179 -8.85 -5.74 5.61
C TRP A 179 -10.28 -5.75 5.11
N ILE A 180 -10.59 -4.99 4.06
CA ILE A 180 -11.92 -4.97 3.44
C ILE A 180 -12.31 -6.40 3.01
N GLY A 181 -11.45 -7.09 2.24
CA GLY A 181 -11.74 -8.46 1.80
C GLY A 181 -11.98 -9.43 2.95
N LEU A 182 -11.20 -9.34 4.03
CA LEU A 182 -11.38 -10.16 5.23
C LEU A 182 -12.67 -9.85 5.99
N ARG A 183 -13.07 -8.59 6.11
CA ARG A 183 -14.32 -8.20 6.78
C ARG A 183 -15.56 -8.70 6.03
N PHE A 184 -15.48 -8.82 4.71
CA PHE A 184 -16.56 -9.36 3.89
C PHE A 184 -16.65 -10.89 3.90
N THR A 185 -15.59 -11.59 4.31
CA THR A 185 -15.50 -13.06 4.24
C THR A 185 -15.56 -13.73 5.61
N SER A 186 -14.94 -13.15 6.63
CA SER A 186 -14.92 -13.71 8.00
C SER A 186 -16.22 -13.40 8.73
N PRO A 187 -16.95 -14.38 9.31
CA PRO A 187 -18.14 -14.19 10.16
C PRO A 187 -17.82 -13.75 11.61
N ILE A 188 -16.56 -13.81 12.03
CA ILE A 188 -16.15 -13.56 13.42
C ILE A 188 -15.90 -12.05 13.62
N ASP A 189 -16.73 -11.39 14.44
CA ASP A 189 -16.62 -9.94 14.74
C ASP A 189 -16.15 -9.64 16.17
N HIS A 190 -15.44 -10.57 16.81
CA HIS A 190 -14.83 -10.31 18.11
C HIS A 190 -13.54 -9.50 17.97
N MET A 191 -13.37 -8.46 18.79
CA MET A 191 -12.20 -7.58 18.73
C MET A 191 -10.87 -8.32 18.85
N VAL A 192 -10.80 -9.36 19.69
CA VAL A 192 -9.59 -10.18 19.85
C VAL A 192 -9.22 -10.90 18.55
N HIS A 193 -10.19 -11.51 17.87
CA HIS A 193 -9.97 -12.17 16.58
C HIS A 193 -9.50 -11.17 15.52
N ILE A 194 -10.18 -10.02 15.44
CA ILE A 194 -9.84 -8.95 14.50
C ILE A 194 -8.42 -8.44 14.74
N PHE A 195 -8.04 -8.19 16.00
CA PHE A 195 -6.72 -7.66 16.32
C PHE A 195 -5.59 -8.67 15.99
N PHE A 196 -5.71 -9.92 16.43
CA PHE A 196 -4.64 -10.90 16.26
C PHE A 196 -4.58 -11.50 14.85
N VAL A 197 -5.74 -11.79 14.24
CA VAL A 197 -5.81 -12.52 12.97
C VAL A 197 -5.89 -11.57 11.78
N GLN A 198 -6.44 -10.37 11.94
CA GLN A 198 -6.62 -9.43 10.82
C GLN A 198 -5.65 -8.26 10.92
N PHE A 199 -5.45 -7.64 12.09
CA PHE A 199 -4.62 -6.43 12.20
C PHE A 199 -3.11 -6.72 12.29
N LEU A 200 -2.71 -7.63 13.16
CA LEU A 200 -1.29 -7.92 13.45
C LEU A 200 -0.50 -8.43 12.21
N PRO A 201 -1.05 -9.33 11.35
CA PRO A 201 -0.34 -9.77 10.15
C PRO A 201 -0.01 -8.62 9.18
N PHE A 202 -0.87 -7.60 9.09
CA PHE A 202 -0.61 -6.43 8.26
C PHE A 202 0.49 -5.53 8.81
N ILE A 203 0.62 -5.43 10.14
CA ILE A 203 1.76 -4.74 10.76
C ILE A 203 3.05 -5.49 10.43
N ALA A 204 3.06 -6.82 10.60
CA ALA A 204 4.21 -7.65 10.27
C ALA A 204 4.60 -7.52 8.78
N LEU A 205 3.62 -7.54 7.89
CA LEU A 205 3.82 -7.32 6.45
C LEU A 205 4.45 -5.94 6.17
N GLY A 206 3.99 -4.90 6.86
CA GLY A 206 4.54 -3.54 6.72
C GLY A 206 5.97 -3.40 7.17
N ILE A 207 6.32 -4.02 8.31
CA ILE A 207 7.71 -4.06 8.80
C ILE A 207 8.59 -4.79 7.79
N LEU A 208 8.14 -5.94 7.30
CA LEU A 208 8.86 -6.74 6.32
C LEU A 208 9.08 -5.99 5.00
N LEU A 209 8.05 -5.35 4.45
CA LEU A 209 8.15 -4.52 3.25
C LEU A 209 9.03 -3.28 3.48
N GLY A 210 9.02 -2.71 4.68
CA GLY A 210 9.89 -1.60 5.07
C GLY A 210 11.37 -1.99 5.08
N ILE A 211 11.71 -3.12 5.70
CA ILE A 211 13.08 -3.67 5.74
C ILE A 211 13.55 -4.04 4.33
N LEU A 212 12.70 -4.75 3.58
CA LEU A 212 13.01 -5.16 2.21
C LEU A 212 12.87 -4.04 1.18
N SER A 213 12.49 -2.82 1.60
CA SER A 213 12.16 -1.74 0.67
C SER A 213 13.30 -1.38 -0.26
N ALA A 214 14.54 -1.39 0.24
CA ALA A 214 15.72 -1.13 -0.57
C ALA A 214 15.94 -2.21 -1.63
N LYS A 215 15.62 -3.49 -1.36
CA LYS A 215 15.81 -4.59 -2.32
C LYS A 215 14.63 -4.73 -3.29
N LEU A 216 13.41 -4.44 -2.83
CA LEU A 216 12.18 -4.61 -3.59
C LEU A 216 11.81 -3.38 -4.44
N PHE A 217 12.18 -2.17 -4.01
CA PHE A 217 11.78 -0.94 -4.70
C PHE A 217 12.94 -0.18 -5.35
N ARG A 218 14.21 -0.53 -5.11
CA ARG A 218 15.31 0.01 -5.93
C ARG A 218 15.25 -0.61 -7.33
N TRP A 219 15.45 0.25 -8.32
CA TRP A 219 15.70 -0.11 -9.71
C TRP A 219 17.18 -0.46 -9.87
#